data_AF-Q06HF3-F1
#
_entry.id   AF-Q06HF3-F1
#
_cell.length_a   1.000
_cell.length_b   1.000
_cell.length_c   1.000
_cell.angle_alpha   90.00
_cell.angle_beta   90.00
_cell.angle_gamma   90.00
#
_symmetry.space_group_name_H-M   'P 1'
#
loop_
_entity.id
_entity.type
_entity.pdbx_description
1 polymer ?
#
loop_
_entity_poly.entity_id
_entity_poly.type
_entity_poly.pdbx_seq_one_letter_code
_entity_poly.pdbx_strand_id
1 'polypeptide(L)'
;FGVFVQLDQIYIEGLVHITALENDYYHFDPVHHLLRGKRSGRVYRLGDTIRVIVARVDLDDRKIDFVLEEVNSPPLQKRKSRRKKARG
;
A
#
# COMPACT_ATOMS: atom_id res chain seq x y z
N PHE A 1 -13.82 -2.51 -0.37
CA PHE A 1 -12.71 -2.39 -1.35
C PHE A 1 -11.52 -1.74 -0.67
N GLY A 2 -10.31 -1.89 -1.19
CA GLY A 2 -9.10 -1.45 -0.49
C GLY A 2 -7.81 -1.83 -1.20
N VAL A 3 -6.74 -2.00 -0.43
CA VAL A 3 -5.40 -2.39 -0.92
C VAL A 3 -5.16 -3.85 -0.58
N PHE A 4 -4.92 -4.68 -1.59
CA PHE A 4 -4.48 -6.07 -1.39
C PHE A 4 -2.98 -6.09 -1.10
N VAL A 5 -2.59 -6.91 -0.12
CA VAL A 5 -1.21 -7.04 0.33
C VAL A 5 -0.86 -8.52 0.38
N GLN A 6 0.27 -8.86 -0.22
CA GLN A 6 0.90 -10.17 -0.06
C GLN A 6 2.09 -10.00 0.90
N LEU A 7 2.21 -10.87 1.89
CA LEU A 7 3.34 -10.83 2.81
C LEU A 7 4.60 -11.42 2.13
N ASP A 8 5.77 -10.81 2.39
CA ASP A 8 7.01 -11.20 1.71
C ASP A 8 7.55 -12.57 2.16
N GLN A 9 7.33 -12.94 3.43
CA GLN A 9 7.92 -14.15 4.03
C GLN A 9 7.00 -15.37 3.94
N ILE A 10 5.69 -15.12 3.88
CA ILE A 10 4.65 -16.13 3.81
C ILE A 10 3.75 -15.70 2.67
N TYR A 11 3.52 -16.55 1.67
CA TYR A 11 2.71 -16.23 0.48
C TYR A 11 1.20 -16.11 0.78
N ILE A 12 0.87 -15.48 1.90
CA ILE A 12 -0.48 -15.21 2.35
C ILE A 12 -0.87 -13.82 1.87
N GLU A 13 -2.05 -13.75 1.29
CA GLU A 13 -2.69 -12.53 0.84
C GLU A 13 -3.76 -12.09 1.83
N GLY A 14 -3.96 -10.78 1.91
CA GLY A 14 -5.03 -10.18 2.71
C GLY A 14 -5.35 -8.77 2.25
N LEU A 15 -6.34 -8.16 2.90
CA LEU A 15 -6.90 -6.88 2.49
C LEU A 15 -6.71 -5.84 3.59
N VAL A 16 -6.15 -4.69 3.22
CA VAL A 16 -6.32 -3.45 3.99
C VAL A 16 -7.59 -2.78 3.48
N HIS A 17 -8.64 -2.76 4.30
CA HIS A 17 -9.88 -2.09 3.94
C HIS A 17 -9.64 -0.58 3.79
N ILE A 18 -10.30 0.09 2.85
CA ILE A 18 -10.13 1.55 2.63
C ILE A 18 -10.37 2.38 3.90
N THR A 19 -11.25 1.92 4.79
CA THR A 19 -11.56 2.58 6.07
C THR A 19 -10.45 2.44 7.12
N ALA A 20 -9.52 1.52 6.90
CA ALA A 20 -8.32 1.34 7.73
C ALA A 20 -7.11 2.12 7.16
N LEU A 21 -7.28 2.82 6.04
CA LEU A 21 -6.33 3.83 5.59
C LEU A 21 -6.52 5.12 6.40
N GLU A 22 -5.66 6.12 6.17
CA GLU A 22 -5.85 7.42 6.81
C GLU A 22 -7.23 8.00 6.49
N ASN A 23 -7.75 8.85 7.38
CA ASN A 23 -9.01 9.55 7.18
C ASN A 23 -8.89 10.58 6.04
N ASP A 24 -9.00 10.09 4.80
CA ASP A 24 -8.90 10.81 3.54
C ASP A 24 -9.87 10.22 2.52
N TYR A 25 -10.21 11.03 1.51
CA TYR A 25 -10.97 10.58 0.36
C TYR A 25 -10.03 9.99 -0.69
N TYR A 26 -10.07 8.66 -0.88
CA TYR A 26 -9.26 7.98 -1.88
C TYR A 26 -9.98 7.84 -3.21
N HIS A 27 -9.28 8.18 -4.29
CA HIS A 27 -9.70 7.93 -5.67
C HIS A 27 -8.89 6.78 -6.27
N PHE A 28 -9.59 5.84 -6.92
CA PHE A 28 -8.96 4.74 -7.64
C PHE A 28 -8.71 5.12 -9.08
N ASP A 29 -7.46 5.04 -9.52
CA ASP A 29 -7.04 5.19 -10.91
C ASP A 29 -6.76 3.78 -11.48
N PRO A 30 -7.64 3.25 -12.34
CA PRO A 30 -7.50 1.90 -12.88
C PRO A 30 -6.37 1.79 -13.90
N VAL A 31 -6.01 2.87 -14.61
CA VAL A 31 -4.96 2.86 -15.63
C VAL A 31 -3.59 2.72 -14.97
N HIS A 32 -3.41 3.38 -13.84
CA HIS A 32 -2.16 3.37 -13.07
C HIS A 32 -2.16 2.35 -11.92
N HIS A 33 -3.25 1.60 -11.74
CA HIS A 33 -3.48 0.67 -10.62
C HIS A 33 -3.10 1.27 -9.26
N LEU A 34 -3.65 2.44 -8.95
CA LEU A 34 -3.33 3.16 -7.72
C LEU A 34 -4.55 3.72 -7.01
N LEU A 35 -4.43 3.85 -5.68
CA LEU A 35 -5.33 4.61 -4.83
C LEU A 35 -4.61 5.88 -4.39
N ARG A 36 -5.22 7.05 -4.67
CA ARG A 36 -4.66 8.36 -4.32
C ARG A 36 -5.58 9.10 -3.35
N GLY A 37 -5.04 9.45 -2.19
CA GLY A 37 -5.69 10.31 -1.20
C GLY A 37 -5.77 11.75 -1.72
N LYS A 38 -6.96 12.34 -1.64
CA LYS A 38 -7.24 13.69 -2.16
C LYS A 38 -6.60 14.77 -1.29
N ARG A 39 -6.64 14.62 0.04
CA ARG A 39 -6.12 15.60 1.01
C ARG A 39 -4.67 15.34 1.37
N SER A 40 -4.33 14.08 1.67
CA SER A 40 -2.99 13.67 2.09
C SER A 40 -1.99 13.61 0.94
N GLY A 41 -2.48 13.41 -0.30
CA GLY A 41 -1.64 13.10 -1.44
C GLY A 41 -0.98 11.72 -1.37
N ARG A 42 -1.29 10.88 -0.36
CA ARG A 42 -0.77 9.53 -0.24
C ARG A 42 -1.19 8.69 -1.44
N VAL A 43 -0.29 7.84 -1.89
CA VAL A 43 -0.51 6.97 -3.04
C VAL A 43 -0.15 5.55 -2.65
N TYR A 44 -1.07 4.62 -2.88
CA TYR A 44 -0.85 3.19 -2.80
C TYR A 44 -0.90 2.63 -4.22
N ARG A 45 0.24 2.19 -4.77
CA ARG A 45 0.32 1.56 -6.10
C ARG A 45 0.54 0.07 -5.98
N LEU A 46 0.07 -0.66 -6.99
CA LEU A 46 0.46 -2.05 -7.17
C LEU A 46 1.99 -2.16 -7.27
N GLY A 47 2.58 -3.03 -6.45
CA GLY A 47 4.02 -3.27 -6.37
C GLY A 47 4.77 -2.41 -5.36
N ASP A 48 4.11 -1.46 -4.68
CA ASP A 48 4.70 -0.74 -3.56
C ASP A 48 4.81 -1.67 -2.34
N THR A 49 5.95 -1.61 -1.63
CA THR A 49 6.12 -2.29 -0.34
C THR A 49 5.59 -1.39 0.77
N ILE A 50 4.66 -1.91 1.56
CA ILE A 50 4.09 -1.25 2.74
C ILE A 50 4.24 -2.13 3.97
N ARG A 51 4.18 -1.52 5.14
CA ARG A 51 4.13 -2.24 6.40
C ARG A 51 2.69 -2.32 6.89
N VAL A 52 2.30 -3.51 7.31
CA VAL A 52 0.95 -3.83 7.75
C VAL A 52 0.99 -4.64 9.04
N ILE A 53 -0.07 -4.53 9.82
CA ILE A 53 -0.30 -5.31 11.04
C ILE A 53 -1.50 -6.23 10.78
N VAL A 54 -1.39 -7.49 11.22
CA VAL A 54 -2.51 -8.45 11.19
C VAL A 54 -3.58 -7.99 12.18
N ALA A 55 -4.76 -7.65 11.67
CA ALA A 55 -5.87 -7.20 12.50
C ALA A 55 -6.82 -8.35 12.85
N ARG A 56 -7.10 -9.24 11.89
CA ARG A 56 -7.95 -10.42 12.07
C ARG A 56 -7.52 -11.54 11.14
N VAL A 57 -7.63 -12.78 11.63
CA VAL A 57 -7.49 -13.99 10.83
C VAL A 57 -8.82 -14.74 10.88
N ASP A 58 -9.37 -15.05 9.72
CA ASP A 58 -10.58 -15.83 9.55
C ASP A 58 -10.23 -17.12 8.81
N LEU A 59 -10.21 -18.24 9.54
CA LEU A 59 -9.79 -19.53 9.00
C LEU A 59 -10.87 -20.19 8.14
N ASP A 60 -12.14 -19.93 8.45
CA ASP A 60 -13.27 -20.49 7.73
C ASP A 60 -13.34 -19.89 6.33
N ASP A 61 -13.19 -18.56 6.26
CA ASP A 61 -13.15 -17.81 5.01
C ASP A 61 -11.77 -17.82 4.34
N ARG A 62 -10.73 -18.30 5.03
CA ARG A 62 -9.32 -18.21 4.63
C ARG A 62 -8.91 -16.78 4.26
N LYS A 63 -9.32 -15.81 5.09
CA LYS A 63 -9.06 -14.38 4.91
C LYS A 63 -8.20 -13.82 6.04
N ILE A 64 -7.35 -12.87 5.70
CA ILE A 64 -6.65 -12.04 6.66
C ILE A 64 -6.99 -10.58 6.39
N ASP A 65 -7.44 -9.90 7.42
CA ASP A 65 -7.63 -8.46 7.41
C ASP A 65 -6.39 -7.78 7.99
N PHE A 66 -5.93 -6.76 7.29
CA PHE A 66 -4.76 -5.96 7.66
C PHE A 66 -5.16 -4.52 7.98
N VAL A 67 -4.35 -3.89 8.82
CA VAL A 67 -4.32 -2.43 8.98
C VAL A 67 -2.94 -1.91 8.59
N LEU A 68 -2.86 -0.68 8.10
CA LEU A 68 -1.58 -0.03 7.85
C LEU A 68 -0.85 0.24 9.16
N GLU A 69 0.45 -0.04 9.19
CA GLU A 69 1.31 0.49 10.24
C GLU A 69 1.42 2.01 10.02
N GLU A 70 1.02 2.83 11.00
CA GLU A 70 1.17 4.28 10.95
C GLU A 70 2.65 4.65 10.99
N VAL A 71 3.29 4.69 9.83
CA VAL A 71 4.64 5.24 9.71
C VAL A 71 4.50 6.75 9.60
N ASN A 72 5.00 7.47 10.61
CA ASN A 72 5.21 8.93 10.62
C ASN A 72 6.23 9.41 9.55
N SER A 73 6.33 8.74 8.41
CA SER A 73 7.30 9.05 7.37
C SER A 73 6.74 8.66 6.00
N PRO A 74 7.00 9.49 4.97
CA PRO A 74 6.48 9.25 3.63
C PRO A 74 6.94 7.88 3.12
N PRO A 75 6.10 7.18 2.32
CA PRO A 75 6.45 5.88 1.77
C PRO A 75 7.80 5.98 1.06
N LEU A 76 8.70 5.06 1.38
CA LEU A 76 10.03 4.94 0.80
C LEU A 76 9.88 4.64 -0.70
N GLN A 77 9.59 5.66 -1.51
CA GLN A 77 9.85 5.60 -2.93
C GLN A 77 11.35 5.40 -3.07
N LYS A 78 11.76 4.17 -3.41
CA LYS A 78 13.10 3.90 -3.95
C LYS A 78 13.27 4.88 -5.11
N ARG A 79 13.97 5.98 -4.86
CA ARG A 79 14.44 6.93 -5.87
C ARG A 79 15.13 6.07 -6.91
N LYS A 80 14.47 5.82 -8.05
CA LYS A 80 15.14 5.27 -9.22
C LYS A 80 16.28 6.23 -9.49
N SER A 81 17.49 5.78 -9.16
CA SER A 81 18.74 6.43 -9.48
C SER A 81 18.81 6.53 -11.01
N ARG A 82 18.26 7.61 -11.56
CA ARG A 82 18.63 8.08 -12.90
C ARG A 82 20.03 8.67 -12.80
N ARG A 83 21.00 7.77 -12.68
CA ARG A 83 22.42 7.99 -12.92
C ARG A 83 22.63 8.00 -14.43
N LYS A 84 22.29 9.12 -15.10
CA LYS A 84 22.68 9.51 -16.48
C LYS A 84 22.36 11.00 -16.61
N LYS A 85 23.22 11.97 -16.89
CA LYS A 85 24.59 12.06 -17.40
C LYS A 85 25.19 13.33 -16.76
N ALA A 86 26.37 13.22 -16.16
CA ALA A 86 27.25 14.37 -15.98
C ALA A 86 28.42 14.18 -16.94
N ARG A 87 28.65 15.19 -17.78
CA ARG A 87 29.89 15.52 -18.48
C ARG A 87 30.34 14.60 -19.62
N GLY A 88 30.38 15.22 -20.79
CA GLY A 88 31.07 14.87 -22.03
C GLY A 88 30.90 16.09 -22.91
#